data_AF-A0A7W6Y1X4-F1
#
_entry.id   AF-A0A7W6Y1X4-F1
#
_cell.length_a   1.000
_cell.length_b   1.000
_cell.length_c   1.000
_cell.angle_alpha   90.00
_cell.angle_beta   90.00
_cell.angle_gamma   90.00
#
_symmetry.space_group_name_H-M   'P 1'
#
loop_
_entity.id
_entity.type
_entity.pdbx_description
1 polymer ?
#
loop_
_entity_poly.entity_id
_entity_poly.type
_entity_poly.pdbx_seq_one_letter_code
_entity_poly.pdbx_strand_id
1 'polypeptide(L)' 'MPRRIATQLARDEAVGSEELEAAIIYLSEKIKDAAKRDEPVPFLAYRNRLIFETTLALRR' A
#
# COMPACT_ATOMS: atom_id res chain seq x y z
N MET A 1 10.79 -9.31 -3.98
CA MET A 1 9.60 -8.86 -4.74
C MET A 1 8.40 -8.72 -3.80
N PRO A 2 7.45 -7.78 -4.05
CA PRO A 2 6.44 -7.27 -3.11
C PRO A 2 5.77 -8.29 -2.19
N ARG A 3 5.47 -9.48 -2.73
CA ARG A 3 4.86 -10.61 -1.99
C ARG A 3 5.63 -11.03 -0.74
N ARG A 4 6.97 -11.11 -0.78
CA ARG A 4 7.79 -11.51 0.40
C ARG A 4 7.66 -10.50 1.54
N ILE A 5 7.64 -9.21 1.21
CA ILE A 5 7.48 -8.12 2.17
C ILE A 5 6.06 -8.14 2.74
N ALA A 6 5.06 -8.31 1.87
CA ALA A 6 3.66 -8.39 2.29
C ALA A 6 3.40 -9.56 3.25
N THR A 7 4.01 -10.73 2.99
CA THR A 7 3.94 -11.89 3.90
C THR A 7 4.60 -11.63 5.25
N GLN A 8 5.72 -10.91 5.27
CA GLN A 8 6.37 -10.53 6.53
C GLN A 8 5.48 -9.57 7.33
N LEU A 9 4.96 -8.52 6.69
CA LEU A 9 4.03 -7.58 7.32
C LEU A 9 2.72 -8.25 7.77
N ALA A 10 2.22 -9.23 7.03
CA ALA A 10 0.98 -9.92 7.38
C ALA A 10 1.09 -10.67 8.71
N ARG A 11 2.31 -11.10 9.08
CA ARG A 11 2.63 -11.77 10.36
C ARG A 11 3.00 -10.80 11.48
N ASP A 12 3.17 -9.52 11.17
CA ASP A 12 3.53 -8.50 12.14
C ASP A 12 2.27 -7.85 12.70
N GLU A 13 2.02 -8.00 13.99
CA GLU A 13 0.86 -7.43 14.69
C GLU A 13 1.09 -5.98 15.14
N ALA A 14 2.30 -5.44 15.01
CA ALA A 14 2.59 -4.05 15.41
C ALA A 14 1.86 -3.02 14.54
N VAL A 15 1.42 -3.40 13.34
CA VAL A 15 0.62 -2.57 12.45
C VAL A 15 -0.73 -3.26 12.23
N GLY A 16 -1.81 -2.67 12.74
CA GLY A 16 -3.16 -3.18 12.58
C GLY A 16 -3.67 -3.07 11.14
N SER A 17 -4.82 -3.69 10.89
CA SER A 17 -5.46 -3.63 9.57
C SER A 17 -5.98 -2.24 9.25
N GLU A 18 -6.42 -1.47 10.26
CA GLU A 18 -6.93 -0.10 10.09
C GLU A 18 -5.81 0.85 9.62
N GLU A 19 -4.60 0.73 10.17
CA GLU A 19 -3.44 1.52 9.75
C GLU A 19 -3.03 1.20 8.31
N LEU A 20 -3.12 -0.08 7.91
CA LEU A 20 -2.86 -0.49 6.53
C LEU A 20 -3.92 0.08 5.57
N GLU A 21 -5.19 0.03 5.94
CA GLU A 21 -6.29 0.59 5.14
C GLU A 21 -6.14 2.12 4.99
N ALA A 22 -5.83 2.82 6.07
CA ALA A 22 -5.54 4.26 6.02
C ALA A 22 -4.35 4.59 5.11
N ALA A 23 -3.27 3.80 5.20
CA ALA A 23 -2.12 3.96 4.32
C ALA A 23 -2.47 3.72 2.84
N ILE A 24 -3.27 2.69 2.54
CA ILE A 24 -3.72 2.41 1.16
C ILE A 24 -4.54 3.57 0.60
N ILE A 25 -5.46 4.13 1.39
CA ILE A 25 -6.27 5.30 0.98
C ILE A 25 -5.36 6.47 0.64
N TYR A 26 -4.44 6.84 1.55
CA TYR A 26 -3.50 7.94 1.32
C TYR A 26 -2.65 7.74 0.04
N LEU A 27 -2.09 6.54 -0.15
CA LEU A 27 -1.27 6.25 -1.32
C LEU A 27 -2.09 6.25 -2.61
N SER A 28 -3.35 5.83 -2.55
CA SER A 28 -4.28 5.87 -3.69
C SER A 28 -4.58 7.31 -4.10
N GLU A 29 -4.89 8.19 -3.14
CA GLU A 29 -5.11 9.61 -3.43
C GLU A 29 -3.86 10.29 -3.99
N LYS A 30 -2.68 9.99 -3.44
CA LYS A 30 -1.41 10.49 -3.97
C LYS A 30 -1.17 10.10 -5.44
N ILE A 31 -1.50 8.86 -5.82
CA ILE A 31 -1.38 8.39 -7.21
C ILE A 31 -2.41 9.09 -8.10
N LYS A 32 -3.67 9.22 -7.63
CA LYS A 32 -4.73 9.92 -8.37
C LYS A 32 -4.37 11.40 -8.59
N ASP A 33 -3.81 12.07 -7.61
CA ASP A 33 -3.45 13.49 -7.72
C ASP A 33 -2.29 13.71 -8.69
N ALA A 34 -1.29 12.83 -8.72
CA ALA A 34 -0.25 12.86 -9.75
C ALA A 34 -0.85 12.71 -11.15
N ALA A 35 -1.78 11.77 -11.34
CA ALA A 35 -2.46 11.58 -12.61
C ALA A 35 -3.30 12.82 -13.03
N LYS A 36 -3.98 13.48 -12.08
CA LYS A 36 -4.74 14.73 -12.36
C LYS A 36 -3.83 15.88 -12.80
N ARG A 37 -2.56 15.88 -12.40
CA ARG A 37 -1.56 16.91 -12.71
C ARG A 37 -0.68 16.58 -13.91
N ASP A 38 -0.94 15.47 -14.59
CA ASP A 38 -0.07 14.93 -15.65
C ASP A 38 1.38 14.70 -15.18
N GLU A 39 1.54 14.37 -13.89
CA GLU A 39 2.83 14.05 -13.29
C GLU A 39 3.13 12.54 -13.41
N PRO A 40 4.42 12.15 -13.44
CA PRO A 40 4.80 10.74 -13.38
C PRO A 40 4.21 10.02 -12.17
N VAL A 41 3.80 8.76 -12.36
CA VAL A 41 3.26 7.94 -11.27
C VAL A 41 4.29 7.84 -10.14
N PRO A 42 3.95 8.21 -8.90
CA PRO A 42 4.87 8.11 -7.78
C PRO A 42 5.16 6.64 -7.47
N PHE A 43 6.28 6.12 -7.99
CA PHE A 43 6.59 4.68 -7.98
C PHE A 43 6.54 4.08 -6.57
N LEU A 44 7.09 4.78 -5.57
CA LEU A 44 7.06 4.33 -4.17
C LEU A 44 5.63 4.27 -3.63
N ALA A 45 4.75 5.20 -4.03
CA ALA A 45 3.37 5.17 -3.60
C ALA A 45 2.64 3.97 -4.21
N TYR A 46 2.82 3.74 -5.51
CA TYR A 46 2.26 2.59 -6.20
C TYR A 46 2.73 1.27 -5.60
N ARG A 47 4.05 1.12 -5.41
CA ARG A 47 4.65 -0.10 -4.86
C ARG A 47 4.17 -0.37 -3.43
N ASN A 48 4.15 0.65 -2.57
CA ASN A 48 3.74 0.47 -1.17
C ASN A 48 2.24 0.16 -1.06
N ARG A 49 1.40 0.79 -1.89
CA ARG A 49 -0.03 0.47 -1.96
C ARG A 49 -0.24 -1.01 -2.27
N LEU A 50 0.45 -1.54 -3.29
CA LEU A 50 0.37 -2.96 -3.63
C LEU A 50 0.84 -3.88 -2.51
N ILE A 51 1.92 -3.52 -1.79
CA ILE A 51 2.41 -4.30 -0.66
C ILE A 51 1.34 -4.36 0.43
N PHE A 52 0.75 -3.22 0.80
CA PHE A 52 -0.25 -3.16 1.88
C PHE A 52 -1.57 -3.84 1.49
N GLU A 53 -2.03 -3.67 0.26
CA GLU A 53 -3.19 -4.42 -0.27
C GLU A 53 -2.94 -5.93 -0.19
N THR A 54 -1.75 -6.37 -0.58
CA THR A 54 -1.36 -7.79 -0.48
C THR A 54 -1.28 -8.24 0.98
N THR A 55 -0.79 -7.40 1.89
CA THR A 55 -0.75 -7.68 3.33
C THR A 55 -2.15 -7.89 3.90
N LEU A 56 -3.09 -6.99 3.61
CA LEU A 56 -4.49 -7.12 4.05
C LEU A 56 -5.14 -8.37 3.48
N ALA A 57 -4.91 -8.66 2.20
CA ALA A 57 -5.43 -9.87 1.56
C ALA A 57 -4.88 -11.18 2.17
N LEU A 58 -3.69 -11.15 2.78
CA LEU A 58 -3.11 -12.30 3.48
C LEU A 58 -3.59 -12.44 4.94
N ARG A 59 -4.15 -11.38 5.52
CA ARG A 59 -4.70 -11.38 6.90
C ARG A 59 -6.18 -11.77 6.95
N ARG A 60 -6.88 -11.68 5.81
CA ARG A 60 -8.27 -12.10 5.63
C ARG A 60 -8.33 -13.55 5.19
#